data_AF-A0A3M9MTR5-F1
#
_entry.id   AF-A0A3M9MTR5-F1
#
_cell.length_a   1.000
_cell.length_b   1.000
_cell.length_c   1.000
_cell.angle_alpha   90.00
_cell.angle_beta   90.00
_cell.angle_gamma   90.00
#
_symmetry.space_group_name_H-M   'P 1'
#
loop_
_entity.id
_entity.type
_entity.pdbx_description
1 polymer ?
#
loop_
_entity_poly.entity_id
_entity_poly.type
_entity_poly.pdbx_seq_one_letter_code
_entity_poly.pdbx_strand_id
1 'polypeptide(L)'
;MSLKKFSFLVAVLLIGCSEAKDCDCIGDNEIMIQEASSNKLITQLSRVDHGAFGYDVTLKVCDTSKKLIEAIGLRGEDYLPSIDSIVGKTIYLHYSFPSRHNSKPIDRDIEFESVALGEALIHSESLQFNYIIRNKK
;
A
#
# COMPACT_ATOMS: atom_id res chain seq x y z
N MET A 1 51.63 17.51 13.37
CA MET A 1 50.32 16.86 13.55
C MET A 1 49.49 17.14 12.31
N SER A 2 49.33 16.17 11.42
CA SER A 2 48.67 16.34 10.11
C SER A 2 47.22 15.86 10.20
N LEU A 3 46.25 16.79 10.14
CA LEU A 3 44.83 16.45 10.03
C LEU A 3 44.50 16.19 8.56
N LYS A 4 44.36 14.92 8.20
CA LYS A 4 43.80 14.51 6.91
C LYS A 4 42.30 14.81 6.92
N LYS A 5 41.87 15.75 6.07
CA LYS A 5 40.46 15.99 5.78
C LYS A 5 39.90 14.80 5.00
N PHE A 6 39.07 13.99 5.67
CA PHE A 6 38.25 12.98 5.01
C PHE A 6 37.09 13.70 4.30
N SER A 7 37.18 13.77 2.97
CA SER A 7 36.08 14.25 2.14
C SER A 7 35.11 13.09 1.96
N PHE A 8 33.98 13.14 2.66
CA PHE A 8 32.92 12.14 2.56
C PHE A 8 32.07 12.51 1.35
N LEU A 9 32.32 11.86 0.22
CA LEU A 9 31.56 12.02 -1.00
C LEU A 9 30.25 11.24 -0.83
N VAL A 10 29.19 11.93 -0.41
CA VAL A 10 27.83 11.37 -0.39
C VAL A 10 27.35 11.33 -1.84
N ALA A 11 27.47 10.17 -2.47
CA ALA A 11 26.86 9.90 -3.75
C ALA A 11 25.35 9.70 -3.52
N VAL A 12 24.57 10.77 -3.71
CA VAL A 12 23.11 10.68 -3.80
C VAL A 12 22.80 10.06 -5.17
N LEU A 13 22.63 8.74 -5.20
CA LEU A 13 22.09 8.02 -6.35
C LEU A 13 20.60 8.38 -6.45
N LEU A 14 20.29 9.40 -7.26
CA LEU A 14 18.94 9.62 -7.77
C LEU A 14 18.64 8.49 -8.76
N ILE A 15 18.15 7.36 -8.26
CA ILE A 15 17.54 6.31 -9.08
C ILE A 15 16.23 6.89 -9.59
N GLY A 16 16.28 7.53 -10.76
CA GLY A 16 15.09 7.97 -11.47
C GLY A 16 14.27 6.75 -11.87
N CYS A 17 13.08 6.61 -11.29
CA CYS A 17 12.10 5.60 -11.66
C CYS A 17 11.62 5.89 -13.09
N SER A 18 12.21 5.23 -14.10
CA SER A 18 11.91 5.56 -15.49
C SER A 18 10.68 4.85 -16.06
N GLU A 19 10.10 3.87 -15.37
CA GLU A 19 8.82 3.27 -15.77
C GLU A 19 8.02 2.84 -14.53
N ALA A 20 6.74 3.22 -14.48
CA ALA A 20 5.77 2.86 -13.43
C ALA A 20 5.41 1.35 -13.39
N LYS A 21 6.34 0.47 -13.75
CA LYS A 21 6.15 -0.98 -13.88
C LYS A 21 6.84 -1.78 -12.78
N ASP A 22 7.38 -1.12 -11.75
CA ASP A 22 8.08 -1.76 -10.65
C ASP A 22 7.46 -1.33 -9.30
N CYS A 23 7.37 -2.27 -8.35
CA CYS A 23 7.00 -1.98 -6.97
C CYS A 23 8.01 -1.06 -6.28
N ASP A 24 9.29 -1.13 -6.65
CA ASP A 24 10.33 -0.27 -6.08
C ASP A 24 10.19 1.20 -6.50
N CYS A 25 9.33 1.49 -7.48
CA CYS A 25 8.99 2.85 -7.84
C CYS A 25 8.01 3.46 -6.84
N ILE A 26 8.57 4.19 -5.87
CA ILE A 26 7.85 4.98 -4.88
C ILE A 26 7.81 6.43 -5.37
N GLY A 27 6.61 7.02 -5.45
CA GLY A 27 6.45 8.43 -5.80
C GLY A 27 7.00 9.36 -4.71
N ASP A 28 7.30 10.61 -5.05
CA ASP A 28 7.92 11.57 -4.12
C ASP A 28 7.10 11.82 -2.82
N ASN A 29 5.78 11.60 -2.88
CA ASN A 29 4.84 11.76 -1.76
C ASN A 29 4.34 10.42 -1.21
N GLU A 30 4.94 9.30 -1.61
CA GLU A 30 4.55 7.95 -1.23
C GLU A 30 5.51 7.41 -0.15
N ILE A 31 4.95 6.84 0.92
CA ILE A 31 5.71 6.20 1.99
C ILE A 31 5.19 4.78 2.16
N MET A 32 6.05 3.78 1.92
CA MET A 32 5.71 2.38 2.16
C MET A 32 5.48 2.15 3.67
N ILE A 33 4.31 1.63 4.02
CA ILE A 33 3.90 1.36 5.41
C ILE A 33 3.91 -0.12 5.75
N GLN A 34 3.77 -1.00 4.74
CA GLN A 34 3.84 -2.45 4.94
C GLN A 34 4.26 -3.15 3.65
N GLU A 35 5.03 -4.23 3.80
CA GLU A 35 5.25 -5.21 2.76
C GLU A 35 4.88 -6.59 3.30
N ALA A 36 4.17 -7.38 2.49
CA ALA A 36 3.89 -8.78 2.75
C ALA A 36 4.26 -9.60 1.52
N SER A 37 4.77 -10.81 1.74
CA SER A 37 5.17 -11.69 0.65
C SER A 37 4.49 -13.05 0.78
N SER A 38 4.17 -13.63 -0.37
CA SER A 38 3.83 -15.04 -0.52
C SER A 38 4.83 -15.69 -1.47
N ASN A 39 4.73 -17.00 -1.69
CA ASN A 39 5.66 -17.74 -2.55
C ASN A 39 5.78 -17.21 -3.99
N LYS A 40 4.82 -16.41 -4.48
CA LYS A 40 4.79 -15.91 -5.86
C LYS A 40 4.57 -14.41 -5.99
N LEU A 41 4.29 -13.71 -4.90
CA LEU A 41 3.84 -12.33 -4.93
C LEU A 41 4.46 -11.52 -3.81
N ILE A 42 4.71 -10.26 -4.11
CA ILE A 42 5.03 -9.21 -3.15
C ILE A 42 3.85 -8.25 -3.16
N THR A 43 3.35 -7.87 -1.99
CA THR A 43 2.28 -6.88 -1.85
C THR A 43 2.75 -5.79 -0.93
N GLN A 44 2.68 -4.54 -1.40
CA GLN A 44 3.11 -3.36 -0.67
C GLN A 44 1.90 -2.47 -0.43
N LEU A 45 1.78 -1.97 0.80
CA LEU A 45 0.92 -0.84 1.13
C LEU A 45 1.79 0.39 1.31
N SER A 46 1.38 1.47 0.67
CA SER A 46 2.02 2.77 0.80
C SER A 46 0.99 3.86 1.07
N ARG A 47 1.29 4.77 1.97
CA ARG A 47 0.54 5.99 2.17
C ARG A 47 0.95 7.02 1.12
N VAL A 48 0.00 7.67 0.46
CA VAL A 48 0.27 8.78 -0.46
C VAL A 48 -0.29 10.08 0.12
N ASP A 49 0.58 11.05 0.37
CA ASP A 49 0.20 12.35 0.92
C ASP A 49 -0.21 13.33 -0.19
N HIS A 50 -1.42 13.87 -0.07
CA HIS A 50 -1.99 14.88 -0.97
C HIS A 50 -2.03 16.27 -0.31
N GLY A 51 -1.30 16.45 0.78
CA GLY A 51 -1.19 17.72 1.52
C GLY A 51 -2.51 18.11 2.18
N ALA A 52 -3.07 19.26 1.78
CA ALA A 52 -4.31 19.78 2.37
C ALA A 52 -5.54 18.89 2.09
N PHE A 53 -5.45 17.98 1.13
CA PHE A 53 -6.51 17.04 0.77
C PHE A 53 -6.45 15.71 1.55
N GLY A 54 -5.53 15.59 2.51
CA GLY A 54 -5.36 14.38 3.28
C GLY A 54 -4.47 13.37 2.58
N TYR A 55 -4.74 12.09 2.80
CA TYR A 55 -3.92 11.00 2.28
C TYR A 55 -4.78 9.78 1.94
N ASP A 56 -4.38 9.07 0.90
CA ASP A 56 -4.91 7.74 0.60
C ASP A 56 -3.85 6.67 0.87
N VAL A 57 -4.21 5.43 0.60
CA VAL A 57 -3.28 4.31 0.61
C VAL A 57 -3.32 3.62 -0.73
N THR A 58 -2.16 3.41 -1.32
CA THR A 58 -1.99 2.58 -2.52
C THR A 58 -1.56 1.18 -2.10
N LEU A 59 -2.25 0.16 -2.59
CA LEU A 59 -1.81 -1.23 -2.53
C LEU A 59 -1.24 -1.64 -3.89
N LYS A 60 0.03 -2.04 -3.94
CA LYS A 60 0.69 -2.59 -5.14
C LYS A 60 0.87 -4.10 -4.97
N VAL A 61 0.54 -4.85 -6.01
CA VAL A 61 0.82 -6.29 -6.12
C VAL A 61 1.84 -6.50 -7.22
N CYS A 62 2.92 -7.18 -6.89
CA CYS A 62 4.04 -7.46 -7.78
C CYS A 62 4.38 -8.94 -7.82
N ASP A 63 5.05 -9.36 -8.88
CA ASP A 63 5.69 -10.67 -8.89
C ASP A 63 6.95 -10.68 -8.01
N THR A 64 7.58 -11.85 -7.88
CA THR A 64 8.83 -11.99 -7.12
C THR A 64 10.02 -11.26 -7.73
N SER A 65 9.91 -10.81 -8.98
CA SER A 65 10.89 -9.96 -9.66
C SER A 65 10.56 -8.47 -9.49
N LYS A 66 9.61 -8.14 -8.59
CA LYS A 66 9.12 -6.79 -8.28
C LYS A 66 8.40 -6.07 -9.42
N LYS A 67 8.08 -6.77 -10.49
CA LYS A 67 7.29 -6.18 -11.58
C LYS A 67 5.86 -5.95 -11.10
N LEU A 68 5.35 -4.74 -11.31
CA LEU A 68 3.98 -4.35 -11.00
C LEU A 68 2.98 -5.16 -11.84
N ILE A 69 2.07 -5.83 -11.13
CA ILE A 69 0.95 -6.59 -11.71
C ILE A 69 -0.35 -5.79 -11.59
N GLU A 70 -0.62 -5.23 -10.41
CA GLU A 70 -1.84 -4.50 -10.10
C GLU A 70 -1.57 -3.44 -9.04
N ALA A 71 -2.26 -2.30 -9.13
CA ALA A 71 -2.25 -1.27 -8.09
C ALA A 71 -3.67 -0.76 -7.86
N ILE A 72 -4.09 -0.65 -6.61
CA ILE A 72 -5.39 -0.11 -6.23
C ILE A 72 -5.25 1.00 -5.20
N GLY A 73 -6.10 2.03 -5.30
CA GLY A 73 -6.25 3.07 -4.29
C GLY A 73 -7.28 2.65 -3.24
N LEU A 74 -6.98 2.92 -1.98
CA LEU A 74 -7.78 2.61 -0.82
C LEU A 74 -7.90 3.85 0.06
N ARG A 75 -9.04 4.02 0.73
CA ARG A 75 -9.22 5.05 1.75
C ARG A 75 -8.20 4.85 2.87
N GLY A 76 -7.49 5.93 3.19
CA GLY A 76 -6.48 5.97 4.26
C GLY A 76 -6.77 6.97 5.36
N GLU A 77 -7.54 8.03 5.07
CA GLU A 77 -7.67 9.24 5.90
C GLU A 77 -8.00 8.96 7.37
N ASP A 78 -9.00 8.11 7.62
CA ASP A 78 -9.50 7.84 8.98
C ASP A 78 -8.81 6.65 9.65
N TYR A 79 -8.50 5.60 8.87
CA TYR A 79 -7.94 4.33 9.37
C TYR A 79 -7.02 3.74 8.31
N LEU A 80 -5.79 3.43 8.70
CA LEU A 80 -4.83 2.79 7.82
C LEU A 80 -5.17 1.31 7.67
N PRO A 81 -5.32 0.79 6.43
CA PRO A 81 -5.39 -0.64 6.20
C PRO A 81 -4.06 -1.32 6.51
N SER A 82 -4.13 -2.62 6.73
CA SER A 82 -2.97 -3.51 6.76
C SER A 82 -3.27 -4.79 5.99
N ILE A 83 -2.21 -5.44 5.50
CA ILE A 83 -2.26 -6.76 4.88
C ILE A 83 -2.20 -7.81 6.00
N ASP A 84 -3.24 -8.63 6.10
CA ASP A 84 -3.27 -9.77 7.02
C ASP A 84 -2.54 -10.97 6.42
N SER A 85 -2.93 -11.34 5.20
CA SER A 85 -2.41 -12.53 4.53
C SER A 85 -2.69 -12.51 3.03
N ILE A 86 -1.92 -13.33 2.30
CA ILE A 86 -2.06 -13.51 0.85
C ILE A 86 -2.24 -15.01 0.60
N VAL A 87 -3.38 -15.40 0.04
CA VAL A 87 -3.71 -16.80 -0.25
C VAL A 87 -4.10 -16.92 -1.73
N GLY A 88 -3.18 -17.43 -2.54
CA GLY A 88 -3.37 -17.52 -3.98
C GLY A 88 -3.55 -16.14 -4.62
N LYS A 89 -4.72 -15.90 -5.21
CA LYS A 89 -5.12 -14.58 -5.76
C LYS A 89 -5.96 -13.74 -4.80
N THR A 90 -6.10 -14.16 -3.55
CA THR A 90 -6.89 -13.43 -2.56
C THR A 90 -5.97 -12.70 -1.59
N ILE A 91 -6.18 -11.40 -1.45
CA ILE A 91 -5.47 -10.54 -0.51
C ILE A 91 -6.43 -10.16 0.61
N TYR A 92 -6.07 -10.53 1.82
CA TYR A 92 -6.86 -10.21 3.01
C TYR A 92 -6.34 -8.91 3.60
N LEU A 93 -7.25 -7.95 3.70
CA LEU A 93 -7.00 -6.63 4.26
C LEU A 93 -7.76 -6.45 5.55
N HIS A 94 -7.14 -5.72 6.45
CA HIS A 94 -7.69 -5.38 7.74
C HIS A 94 -7.79 -3.87 7.89
N TYR A 95 -8.94 -3.41 8.36
CA TYR A 95 -9.16 -2.06 8.87
C TYR A 95 -9.55 -2.13 10.35
N SER A 96 -9.35 -1.01 11.06
CA SER A 96 -9.71 -0.86 12.47
C SER A 96 -10.71 0.28 12.68
N PHE A 97 -11.79 0.33 11.87
CA PHE A 97 -12.87 1.31 12.06
C PHE A 97 -13.56 1.12 13.43
N PRO A 98 -13.79 2.20 14.19
CA PRO A 98 -14.56 2.16 15.42
C PRO A 98 -16.01 1.85 15.09
N SER A 99 -16.66 1.08 15.96
CA SER A 99 -18.11 0.99 15.91
C SER A 99 -18.73 2.25 16.52
N ARG A 100 -19.84 2.73 15.96
CA ARG A 100 -20.62 3.81 16.60
C ARG A 100 -20.96 3.37 18.03
N HIS A 101 -20.67 4.22 19.02
CA HIS A 101 -20.89 4.07 20.48
C HIS A 101 -19.73 3.54 21.37
N ASN A 102 -18.49 4.04 21.23
CA ASN A 102 -17.41 3.75 22.20
C ASN A 102 -17.15 2.24 22.44
N SER A 103 -17.68 1.39 21.55
CA SER A 103 -17.60 -0.04 21.58
C SER A 103 -16.52 -0.47 20.61
N LYS A 104 -15.77 -1.51 21.01
CA LYS A 104 -14.69 -2.15 20.24
C LYS A 104 -15.07 -2.27 18.74
N PRO A 105 -14.10 -2.23 17.81
CA PRO A 105 -14.36 -2.50 16.39
C PRO A 105 -15.27 -3.73 16.26
N ILE A 106 -16.36 -3.60 15.50
CA ILE A 106 -17.21 -4.76 15.22
C ILE A 106 -16.45 -5.59 14.19
N ASP A 107 -16.13 -6.82 14.56
CA ASP A 107 -15.58 -7.83 13.65
C ASP A 107 -16.60 -8.09 12.54
N ARG A 108 -16.35 -7.53 11.35
CA ARG A 108 -17.24 -7.70 10.19
C ARG A 108 -16.47 -7.59 8.88
N ASP A 109 -17.02 -8.19 7.84
CA ASP A 109 -16.53 -7.97 6.49
C ASP A 109 -16.96 -6.56 6.02
N ILE A 110 -16.10 -5.91 5.23
CA ILE A 110 -16.30 -4.60 4.65
C ILE A 110 -16.47 -4.78 3.15
N GLU A 111 -17.49 -4.16 2.57
CA GLU A 111 -17.69 -4.11 1.12
C GLU A 111 -16.51 -3.36 0.48
N PHE A 112 -15.93 -3.94 -0.57
CA PHE A 112 -14.76 -3.39 -1.25
C PHE A 112 -15.00 -1.95 -1.73
N GLU A 113 -16.18 -1.70 -2.26
CA GLU A 113 -16.65 -0.43 -2.80
C GLU A 113 -16.70 0.68 -1.74
N SER A 114 -16.78 0.32 -0.46
CA SER A 114 -16.81 1.30 0.63
C SER A 114 -15.42 1.89 0.95
N VAL A 115 -14.35 1.23 0.52
CA VAL A 115 -12.96 1.63 0.79
C VAL A 115 -12.11 1.80 -0.48
N ALA A 116 -12.48 1.20 -1.60
CA ALA A 116 -11.78 1.36 -2.86
C ALA A 116 -11.92 2.78 -3.43
N LEU A 117 -10.91 3.22 -4.16
CA LEU A 117 -10.83 4.54 -4.79
C LEU A 117 -10.47 4.42 -6.28
N GLY A 118 -10.80 5.46 -7.04
CA GLY A 118 -10.40 5.62 -8.44
C GLY A 118 -10.85 4.47 -9.34
N GLU A 119 -9.97 4.03 -10.24
CA GLU A 119 -10.27 2.99 -11.23
C GLU A 119 -10.67 1.65 -10.62
N ALA A 120 -10.10 1.30 -9.46
CA ALA A 120 -10.42 0.04 -8.79
C ALA A 120 -11.89 0.00 -8.34
N LEU A 121 -12.47 1.15 -8.00
CA LEU A 121 -13.89 1.27 -7.64
C LEU A 121 -14.80 1.20 -8.87
N ILE A 122 -14.39 1.80 -10.00
CA ILE A 122 -15.21 1.92 -11.20
C ILE A 122 -15.21 0.60 -12.00
N HIS A 123 -14.07 -0.08 -12.08
CA HIS A 123 -13.84 -1.27 -12.90
C HIS A 123 -13.38 -2.46 -12.06
N SER A 124 -14.06 -2.70 -10.94
CA SER A 124 -13.71 -3.76 -9.96
C SER A 124 -13.64 -5.17 -10.57
N GLU A 125 -14.40 -5.43 -11.63
CA GLU A 125 -14.42 -6.69 -12.38
C GLU A 125 -13.15 -6.94 -13.20
N SER A 126 -12.34 -5.91 -13.44
CA SER A 126 -11.08 -6.00 -14.18
C SER A 126 -9.89 -6.37 -13.30
N LEU A 127 -10.09 -6.39 -11.97
CA LEU A 127 -9.04 -6.69 -11.00
C LEU A 127 -8.59 -8.15 -11.11
N GLN A 128 -7.27 -8.35 -11.09
CA GLN A 128 -6.64 -9.67 -11.17
C GLN A 128 -6.66 -10.40 -9.83
N PHE A 129 -6.81 -9.66 -8.74
CA PHE A 129 -6.85 -10.15 -7.36
C PHE A 129 -8.22 -9.92 -6.71
N ASN A 130 -8.57 -10.82 -5.80
CA ASN A 130 -9.73 -10.65 -4.94
C ASN A 130 -9.31 -10.02 -3.62
N TYR A 131 -10.05 -9.00 -3.18
CA TYR A 131 -9.77 -8.28 -1.95
C TYR A 131 -10.85 -8.59 -0.92
N ILE A 132 -10.47 -9.26 0.17
CA ILE A 132 -11.37 -9.53 1.30
C ILE A 132 -10.97 -8.59 2.42
N ILE A 133 -11.85 -7.65 2.73
CA ILE A 133 -11.57 -6.62 3.72
C ILE A 133 -12.38 -6.91 4.98
N ARG A 134 -11.71 -6.88 6.14
CA ARG A 134 -12.33 -7.10 7.43
C ARG A 134 -12.06 -5.93 8.34
N ASN A 135 -13.09 -5.49 9.05
CA ASN A 135 -12.93 -4.64 10.19
C ASN A 135 -12.67 -5.54 11.40
N LYS A 136 -11.50 -5.49 12.04
CA LYS A 136 -11.25 -6.24 13.29
C LYS A 136 -10.45 -5.38 14.28
N LYS A 137 -10.27 -5.88 15.50
CA LYS A 137 -9.40 -5.24 16.51
C LYS A 137 -8.02 -5.90 16.60
#